data_AF-A0A482WDN2-F1
#
_entry.id   AF-A0A482WDN2-F1
#
_cell.length_a   1.000
_cell.length_b   1.000
_cell.length_c   1.000
_cell.angle_alpha   90.00
_cell.angle_beta   90.00
_cell.angle_gamma   90.00
#
_symmetry.space_group_name_H-M   'P 1'
#
loop_
_entity.id
_entity.type
_entity.pdbx_description
1 polymer ?
#
loop_
_entity_poly.entity_id
_entity_poly.type
_entity_poly.pdbx_seq_one_letter_code
_entity_poly.pdbx_strand_id
1 'polypeptide(L)'
;IGSVLLMILGATALISERKGLDNSIQVLVGGFAVAIGVLIFLISFFAWCGVVRESAFLLTLYAAVLLIIFFFQLALSALAFMKIRNGEGQLNDTVRESLNIRFTKGTKDEISDIQQTFECCGTDDYEYWTEERGKELPRSCCEKYICVHGPYEKGCIEAIVNIVSNNVRIVGIIAIVFSQIELVGAALITLGTIYKINFNDVNNAIPDAYEHFHLIPILTIVVGSIIFLIAFFGCCGAVRNSPCLLTTYAIILLTIFILQITLGVFIFLEVKNEKDLNKNVKQTIAKIFSNYEKEQELVDFIQQELKCCGTTGPDYWQENGKEVPKSCCEDESCSKSEYYSSGCQDKFYDFLMDSAKIVGITVLALSATEIAGAGILAVGIILKLQNNEIQNFIPDKYHLGLPPILLIIIGSIIFVTSFFGCCGAIRESTCMLTTFAIILLTLLIIQIAIGAYAFLQVGDTVDLKASVKQVVQKSFIQYNTSKSAQEEFDFLQTFLPCCGVNNKTDWKWEDGKLPTSCCKNNNNCTVSSNNVHEHGCAIMAYKRFKSGLDLLGILAVAIAAIEILTFYLY
;
A
#
# COMPACT_ATOMS: atom_id res chain seq x y z
N ILE A 1 6.93 29.66 -18.95
CA ILE A 1 5.88 29.51 -20.00
C ILE A 1 4.50 29.29 -19.36
N GLY A 2 4.31 28.26 -18.53
CA GLY A 2 3.03 28.01 -17.86
C GLY A 2 2.52 29.16 -16.98
N SER A 3 3.39 29.83 -16.22
CA SER A 3 3.06 31.02 -15.43
C SER A 3 2.54 32.18 -16.27
N VAL A 4 3.17 32.44 -17.41
CA VAL A 4 2.78 33.49 -18.36
C VAL A 4 1.42 33.18 -18.99
N LEU A 5 1.19 31.91 -19.33
CA LEU A 5 -0.11 31.47 -19.84
C LEU A 5 -1.23 31.66 -18.79
N LEU A 6 -0.95 31.35 -17.53
CA LEU A 6 -1.88 31.53 -16.41
C LEU A 6 -2.21 33.02 -16.17
N MET A 7 -1.20 33.89 -16.27
CA MET A 7 -1.39 35.34 -16.19
C MET A 7 -2.25 35.86 -17.36
N ILE A 8 -2.00 35.38 -18.58
CA ILE A 8 -2.79 35.76 -19.76
C ILE A 8 -4.24 35.27 -19.61
N LEU A 9 -4.45 34.01 -19.21
CA LEU A 9 -5.79 33.46 -18.98
C LEU A 9 -6.53 34.22 -17.88
N GLY A 10 -5.88 34.52 -16.75
CA GLY A 10 -6.44 35.33 -15.68
C GLY A 10 -6.80 36.75 -16.14
N ALA A 11 -5.92 37.41 -16.89
CA ALA A 11 -6.17 38.73 -17.45
C ALA A 11 -7.33 38.71 -18.46
N THR A 12 -7.40 37.70 -19.34
CA THR A 12 -8.53 37.54 -20.27
C THR A 12 -9.84 37.27 -19.56
N ALA A 13 -9.83 36.54 -18.43
CA ALA A 13 -11.00 36.31 -17.60
C ALA A 13 -11.48 37.59 -16.89
N LEU A 14 -10.57 38.50 -16.52
CA LEU A 14 -10.92 39.81 -15.95
C LEU A 14 -11.51 40.78 -16.99
N ILE A 15 -11.14 40.63 -18.26
CA ILE A 15 -11.59 41.51 -19.36
C ILE A 15 -12.88 40.97 -20.02
N SER A 16 -13.18 39.68 -19.87
CA SER A 16 -14.35 39.05 -20.51
C SER A 16 -15.64 39.33 -19.75
N GLU A 17 -16.45 40.29 -20.23
CA GLU A 17 -17.84 40.50 -19.79
C GLU A 17 -18.74 39.33 -20.20
N ARG A 18 -18.64 38.17 -19.54
CA ARG A 18 -19.61 37.09 -19.71
C ARG A 18 -20.90 37.41 -18.93
N LYS A 19 -21.97 37.70 -19.67
CA LYS A 19 -23.35 37.72 -19.15
C LYS A 19 -23.67 36.37 -18.47
N GLY A 20 -23.76 36.37 -17.14
CA GLY A 20 -24.22 35.22 -16.36
C GLY A 20 -23.29 34.73 -15.24
N LEU A 21 -22.07 35.25 -15.12
CA LEU A 21 -21.23 35.01 -13.94
C LEU A 21 -21.23 36.25 -13.06
N ASP A 22 -21.47 36.10 -11.76
CA ASP A 22 -21.39 37.21 -10.79
C ASP A 22 -20.04 37.93 -10.92
N ASN A 23 -20.05 39.25 -11.08
CA ASN A 23 -18.84 40.08 -11.22
C ASN A 23 -17.85 39.81 -10.08
N SER A 24 -18.35 39.49 -8.89
CA SER A 24 -17.55 39.14 -7.72
C SER A 24 -16.71 37.87 -7.96
N ILE A 25 -17.26 36.86 -8.62
CA ILE A 25 -16.59 35.58 -8.92
C ILE A 25 -15.56 35.76 -10.05
N GLN A 26 -15.87 36.58 -11.06
CA GLN A 26 -14.92 36.86 -12.16
C GLN A 26 -13.67 37.58 -11.65
N VAL A 27 -13.84 38.62 -10.83
CA VAL A 27 -12.72 39.36 -10.23
C VAL A 27 -11.90 38.47 -9.30
N LEU A 28 -12.57 37.62 -8.52
CA LEU A 28 -11.90 36.69 -7.61
C LEU A 28 -11.05 35.66 -8.39
N VAL A 29 -11.66 34.92 -9.32
CA VAL A 29 -10.99 33.84 -10.07
C VAL A 29 -9.90 34.39 -10.98
N GLY A 30 -10.20 35.46 -11.73
CA GLY A 30 -9.25 36.12 -12.63
C GLY A 30 -8.09 36.75 -11.86
N GLY A 31 -8.37 37.44 -10.75
CA GLY A 31 -7.37 38.06 -9.89
C GLY A 31 -6.43 37.03 -9.23
N PHE A 32 -6.97 35.93 -8.70
CA PHE A 32 -6.16 34.84 -8.15
C PHE A 32 -5.28 34.18 -9.22
N ALA A 33 -5.81 33.94 -10.42
CA ALA A 33 -5.03 33.34 -11.51
C ALA A 33 -3.84 34.23 -11.92
N VAL A 34 -4.02 35.55 -11.99
CA VAL A 34 -2.93 36.49 -12.26
C VAL A 34 -1.92 36.50 -11.11
N ALA A 35 -2.36 36.60 -9.85
CA ALA A 35 -1.47 36.64 -8.69
C ALA A 35 -0.63 35.36 -8.56
N ILE A 36 -1.26 34.19 -8.71
CA ILE A 36 -0.58 32.89 -8.73
C ILE A 36 0.39 32.82 -9.91
N GLY A 37 0.00 33.32 -11.09
CA GLY A 37 0.85 33.35 -12.27
C GLY A 37 2.12 34.20 -12.07
N VAL A 38 2.00 35.38 -11.46
CA VAL A 38 3.15 36.25 -11.12
C VAL A 38 4.06 35.56 -10.11
N LEU A 39 3.49 34.96 -9.08
CA LEU A 39 4.23 34.25 -8.04
C LEU A 39 5.04 33.08 -8.64
N ILE A 40 4.41 32.21 -9.43
CA ILE A 40 5.08 31.08 -10.10
C ILE A 40 6.17 31.57 -11.06
N PHE A 41 5.95 32.69 -11.75
CA PHE A 41 6.97 33.29 -12.62
C PHE A 41 8.20 33.74 -11.83
N LEU A 42 8.01 34.46 -10.72
CA LEU A 42 9.12 34.91 -9.87
C LEU A 42 9.89 33.73 -9.28
N ILE A 43 9.20 32.70 -8.80
CA ILE A 43 9.79 31.46 -8.28
C ILE A 43 10.64 30.77 -9.37
N SER A 44 10.07 30.60 -10.55
CA SER A 44 10.77 29.97 -11.68
C SER A 44 11.99 30.78 -12.12
N PHE A 45 11.89 32.10 -12.08
CA PHE A 45 12.99 33.01 -12.42
C PHE A 45 14.13 32.93 -11.39
N PHE A 46 13.83 32.99 -10.09
CA PHE A 46 14.85 32.85 -9.04
C PHE A 46 15.47 31.45 -9.03
N ALA A 47 14.69 30.39 -9.28
CA ALA A 47 15.20 29.03 -9.44
C ALA A 47 16.18 28.93 -10.62
N TRP A 48 15.77 29.43 -11.79
CA TRP A 48 16.62 29.46 -12.98
C TRP A 48 17.90 30.26 -12.72
N CYS A 49 17.79 31.46 -12.15
CA CYS A 49 18.94 32.29 -11.82
C CYS A 49 19.86 31.64 -10.79
N GLY A 50 19.31 30.93 -9.79
CA GLY A 50 20.09 30.21 -8.79
C GLY A 50 20.89 29.06 -9.40
N VAL A 51 20.28 28.29 -10.31
CA VAL A 51 20.96 27.21 -11.04
C VAL A 51 22.02 27.76 -11.99
N VAL A 52 21.68 28.75 -12.82
CA VAL A 52 22.61 29.30 -13.83
C VAL A 52 23.79 30.03 -13.20
N ARG A 53 23.60 30.63 -12.02
CA ARG A 53 24.68 31.32 -11.30
C ARG A 53 25.36 30.45 -10.24
N GLU A 54 24.97 29.18 -10.13
CA GLU A 54 25.44 28.24 -9.09
C GLU A 54 25.42 28.87 -7.68
N SER A 55 24.42 29.69 -7.41
CA SER A 55 24.38 30.52 -6.20
C SER A 55 23.55 29.84 -5.11
N ALA A 56 24.23 29.37 -4.06
CA ALA A 56 23.59 28.77 -2.90
C ALA A 56 22.55 29.70 -2.24
N PHE A 57 22.81 31.01 -2.21
CA PHE A 57 21.87 31.99 -1.64
C PHE A 57 20.53 32.03 -2.40
N LEU A 58 20.57 32.08 -3.74
CA LEU A 58 19.36 32.10 -4.57
C LEU A 58 18.58 30.78 -4.47
N LEU A 59 19.28 29.64 -4.35
CA LEU A 59 18.66 28.34 -4.17
C LEU A 59 18.00 28.19 -2.79
N THR A 60 18.65 28.69 -1.73
CA THR A 60 18.09 28.72 -0.37
C THR A 60 16.87 29.62 -0.30
N LEU A 61 16.90 30.78 -0.97
CA LEU A 61 15.74 31.67 -1.09
C LEU A 61 14.58 30.98 -1.83
N TYR A 62 14.86 30.28 -2.93
CA TYR A 62 13.88 29.49 -3.66
C TYR A 62 13.24 28.41 -2.77
N ALA A 63 14.05 27.67 -2.00
CA ALA A 63 13.56 26.66 -1.06
C ALA A 63 12.71 27.27 0.06
N ALA A 64 13.10 28.42 0.60
CA ALA A 64 12.30 29.14 1.60
C ALA A 64 10.94 29.58 1.03
N VAL A 65 10.90 30.06 -0.21
CA VAL A 65 9.64 30.42 -0.89
C VAL A 65 8.76 29.20 -1.13
N LEU A 66 9.33 28.05 -1.54
CA LEU A 66 8.58 26.79 -1.66
C LEU A 66 8.01 26.33 -0.31
N LEU A 67 8.77 26.47 0.78
CA LEU A 67 8.28 26.18 2.13
C LEU A 67 7.11 27.09 2.54
N ILE A 68 7.18 28.39 2.22
CA ILE A 68 6.09 29.33 2.49
C ILE A 68 4.83 28.95 1.70
N ILE A 69 4.98 28.60 0.42
CA ILE A 69 3.86 28.15 -0.43
C ILE A 69 3.28 26.85 0.09
N PHE A 70 4.11 25.94 0.58
CA PHE A 70 3.67 24.72 1.24
C PHE A 70 2.83 25.02 2.49
N PHE A 71 3.30 25.88 3.40
CA PHE A 71 2.52 26.24 4.58
C PHE A 71 1.21 26.92 4.20
N PHE A 72 1.22 27.73 3.14
CA PHE A 72 0.02 28.33 2.59
C PHE A 72 -0.92 27.28 1.99
N GLN A 73 -0.41 26.29 1.25
CA GLN A 73 -1.19 25.22 0.63
C GLN A 73 -1.74 24.24 1.68
N LEU A 74 -0.99 23.95 2.73
CA LEU A 74 -1.43 23.18 3.88
C LEU A 74 -2.51 23.94 4.67
N ALA A 75 -2.31 25.24 4.90
CA ALA A 75 -3.31 26.10 5.52
C ALA A 75 -4.59 26.16 4.67
N LEU A 76 -4.48 26.34 3.34
CA LEU A 76 -5.63 26.34 2.44
C LEU A 76 -6.34 24.98 2.40
N SER A 77 -5.59 23.87 2.38
CA SER A 77 -6.15 22.51 2.38
C SER A 77 -6.84 22.20 3.71
N ALA A 78 -6.24 22.58 4.83
CA ALA A 78 -6.83 22.48 6.16
C ALA A 78 -8.05 23.39 6.31
N LEU A 79 -8.00 24.62 5.81
CA LEU A 79 -9.14 25.55 5.81
C LEU A 79 -10.27 25.06 4.91
N ALA A 80 -9.97 24.51 3.73
CA ALA A 80 -10.95 23.91 2.84
C ALA A 80 -11.59 22.68 3.49
N PHE A 81 -10.78 21.80 4.11
CA PHE A 81 -11.26 20.65 4.86
C PHE A 81 -12.13 21.06 6.06
N MET A 82 -11.71 22.07 6.83
CA MET A 82 -12.49 22.61 7.95
C MET A 82 -13.79 23.27 7.48
N LYS A 83 -13.77 23.98 6.35
CA LYS A 83 -14.95 24.63 5.77
C LYS A 83 -15.95 23.60 5.21
N ILE A 84 -15.46 22.49 4.66
CA ILE A 84 -16.31 21.37 4.23
C ILE A 84 -16.88 20.63 5.44
N ARG A 85 -16.09 20.43 6.50
CA ARG A 85 -16.56 19.86 7.78
C ARG A 85 -17.64 20.73 8.43
N ASN A 86 -17.47 22.05 8.41
CA ASN A 86 -18.47 22.98 8.94
C ASN A 86 -19.64 23.21 7.96
N GLY A 87 -19.47 22.90 6.68
CA GLY A 87 -20.46 23.04 5.61
C GLY A 87 -21.42 21.86 5.47
N GLU A 88 -21.36 20.88 6.38
CA GLU A 88 -22.24 19.71 6.39
C GLU A 88 -23.73 20.12 6.43
N GLY A 89 -24.06 21.23 7.11
CA GLY A 89 -25.40 21.84 7.07
C GLY A 89 -25.80 22.39 5.70
N GLN A 90 -24.89 23.12 5.02
CA GLN A 90 -25.15 23.68 3.70
C GLN A 90 -25.24 22.59 2.61
N LEU A 91 -24.45 21.52 2.74
CA LEU A 91 -24.54 20.33 1.89
C LEU A 91 -25.87 19.61 2.09
N ASN A 92 -26.30 19.44 3.36
CA ASN A 92 -27.58 18.83 3.69
C ASN A 92 -28.75 19.60 3.06
N ASP A 93 -28.79 20.93 3.20
CA ASP A 93 -29.83 21.76 2.60
C ASP A 93 -29.87 21.66 1.06
N THR A 94 -28.70 21.69 0.41
CA THR A 94 -28.58 21.59 -1.05
C THR A 94 -29.02 20.22 -1.57
N VAL A 95 -28.62 19.15 -0.87
CA VAL A 95 -28.99 17.77 -1.19
C VAL A 95 -30.49 17.56 -0.96
N ARG A 96 -31.03 18.09 0.14
CA ARG A 96 -32.46 18.07 0.46
C ARG A 96 -33.30 18.75 -0.60
N GLU A 97 -32.95 19.97 -1.03
CA GLU A 97 -33.68 20.67 -2.09
C GLU A 97 -33.66 19.87 -3.41
N SER A 98 -32.49 19.36 -3.79
CA SER A 98 -32.31 18.58 -5.01
C SER A 98 -33.10 17.26 -5.01
N LEU A 99 -33.08 16.54 -3.89
CA LEU A 99 -33.82 15.28 -3.70
C LEU A 99 -35.32 15.53 -3.63
N ASN A 100 -35.78 16.55 -2.91
CA ASN A 100 -37.20 16.88 -2.84
C ASN A 100 -37.79 17.17 -4.22
N ILE A 101 -37.06 17.91 -5.08
CA ILE A 101 -37.50 18.15 -6.47
C ILE A 101 -37.60 16.82 -7.24
N ARG A 102 -36.58 15.96 -7.16
CA ARG A 102 -36.57 14.65 -7.86
C ARG A 102 -37.64 13.70 -7.36
N PHE A 103 -37.86 13.59 -6.06
CA PHE A 103 -38.89 12.71 -5.49
C PHE A 103 -40.30 13.22 -5.78
N THR A 104 -40.47 14.54 -5.99
CA THR A 104 -41.77 15.14 -6.34
C THR A 104 -42.10 15.10 -7.83
N LYS A 105 -41.11 15.38 -8.69
CA LYS A 105 -41.32 15.54 -10.16
C LYS A 105 -40.69 14.46 -11.02
N GLY A 106 -39.80 13.64 -10.45
CA GLY A 106 -39.10 12.58 -11.16
C GLY A 106 -39.98 11.37 -11.47
N THR A 107 -39.50 10.57 -12.40
CA THR A 107 -40.13 9.30 -12.79
C THR A 107 -39.92 8.23 -11.72
N LYS A 108 -40.75 7.17 -11.74
CA LYS A 108 -40.61 6.04 -10.80
C LYS A 108 -39.25 5.35 -10.93
N ASP A 109 -38.70 5.30 -12.14
CA ASP A 109 -37.41 4.65 -12.41
C ASP A 109 -36.27 5.48 -11.81
N GLU A 110 -36.26 6.81 -12.01
CA GLU A 110 -35.25 7.69 -11.40
C GLU A 110 -35.25 7.64 -9.87
N ILE A 111 -36.42 7.54 -9.24
CA ILE A 111 -36.56 7.43 -7.79
C ILE A 111 -36.12 6.02 -7.32
N SER A 112 -36.38 4.99 -8.12
CA SER A 112 -35.94 3.62 -7.82
C SER A 112 -34.43 3.49 -7.90
N ASP A 113 -33.81 4.09 -8.91
CA ASP A 113 -32.37 4.11 -9.10
C ASP A 113 -31.66 4.77 -7.92
N ILE A 114 -32.17 5.90 -7.42
CA ILE A 114 -31.57 6.58 -6.26
C ILE A 114 -31.66 5.69 -5.01
N GLN A 115 -32.84 5.14 -4.72
CA GLN A 115 -33.06 4.33 -3.51
C GLN A 115 -32.20 3.04 -3.52
N GLN A 116 -32.05 2.41 -4.68
CA GLN A 116 -31.21 1.21 -4.83
C GLN A 116 -29.71 1.55 -4.86
N THR A 117 -29.31 2.63 -5.54
CA THR A 117 -27.90 3.03 -5.65
C THR A 117 -27.31 3.44 -4.30
N PHE A 118 -28.11 4.07 -3.44
CA PHE A 118 -27.67 4.59 -2.15
C PHE A 118 -28.21 3.81 -0.94
N GLU A 119 -28.87 2.66 -1.18
CA GLU A 119 -29.45 1.79 -0.14
C GLU A 119 -30.27 2.57 0.91
N CYS A 120 -31.19 3.39 0.42
CA CYS A 120 -31.98 4.34 1.20
C CYS A 120 -33.45 4.30 0.81
N CYS A 121 -34.34 4.79 1.67
CA CYS A 121 -35.76 4.87 1.37
C CYS A 121 -36.34 6.25 1.71
N GLY A 122 -37.10 6.81 0.77
CA GLY A 122 -37.69 8.14 0.91
C GLY A 122 -36.64 9.26 1.03
N THR A 123 -37.10 10.49 1.26
CA THR A 123 -36.21 11.65 1.35
C THR A 123 -35.47 11.66 2.69
N ASP A 124 -36.21 11.66 3.79
CA ASP A 124 -35.68 11.71 5.16
C ASP A 124 -35.78 10.34 5.86
N ASP A 125 -36.81 9.55 5.54
CA ASP A 125 -37.02 8.18 5.99
C ASP A 125 -38.03 7.44 5.09
N TYR A 126 -38.31 6.18 5.43
CA TYR A 126 -39.29 5.36 4.72
C TYR A 126 -40.75 5.80 4.95
N GLU A 127 -41.04 6.54 6.03
CA GLU A 127 -42.37 7.01 6.40
C GLU A 127 -42.89 8.09 5.44
N TYR A 128 -41.97 8.73 4.69
CA TYR A 128 -42.27 9.56 3.51
C TYR A 128 -43.34 8.95 2.58
N TRP A 129 -43.34 7.62 2.41
CA TRP A 129 -44.30 6.93 1.55
C TRP A 129 -45.65 6.66 2.23
N THR A 130 -45.65 6.46 3.54
CA THR A 130 -46.82 6.06 4.33
C THR A 130 -47.65 7.25 4.82
N GLU A 131 -47.02 8.34 5.28
CA GLU A 131 -47.72 9.48 5.89
C GLU A 131 -48.12 10.56 4.87
N GLU A 132 -47.23 10.96 3.95
CA GLU A 132 -47.50 12.10 3.04
C GLU A 132 -48.25 11.72 1.75
N ARG A 133 -48.22 10.45 1.33
CA ARG A 133 -48.78 10.03 0.03
C ARG A 133 -49.84 8.95 0.09
N GLY A 134 -50.07 8.30 1.24
CA GLY A 134 -51.01 7.18 1.37
C GLY A 134 -50.74 6.04 0.38
N LYS A 135 -49.47 5.81 0.03
CA LYS A 135 -49.05 4.83 -0.99
C LYS A 135 -48.35 3.66 -0.33
N GLU A 136 -48.50 2.48 -0.94
CA GLU A 136 -47.69 1.32 -0.59
C GLU A 136 -46.21 1.62 -0.82
N LEU A 137 -45.38 1.12 0.10
CA LEU A 137 -43.93 1.28 0.06
C LEU A 137 -43.37 0.77 -1.28
N PRO A 138 -42.57 1.57 -2.01
CA PRO A 138 -41.98 1.14 -3.27
C PRO A 138 -41.05 -0.06 -3.09
N ARG A 139 -41.07 -0.99 -4.04
CA ARG A 139 -40.17 -2.16 -4.02
C ARG A 139 -38.69 -1.79 -4.00
N SER A 140 -38.34 -0.62 -4.53
CA SER A 140 -36.99 -0.06 -4.54
C SER A 140 -36.45 0.35 -3.16
N CYS A 141 -37.30 0.44 -2.14
CA CYS A 141 -36.88 0.67 -0.75
C CYS A 141 -36.32 -0.58 -0.05
N CYS A 142 -36.15 -1.68 -0.79
CA CYS A 142 -35.85 -2.98 -0.22
C CYS A 142 -34.73 -3.66 -1.02
N GLU A 143 -33.83 -4.35 -0.33
CA GLU A 143 -32.58 -4.93 -0.84
C GLU A 143 -32.77 -5.93 -2.01
N LYS A 144 -33.98 -6.51 -2.16
CA LYS A 144 -34.29 -7.47 -3.24
C LYS A 144 -35.72 -7.36 -3.78
N TYR A 145 -36.25 -6.14 -3.96
CA TYR A 145 -37.64 -5.88 -4.42
C TYR A 145 -38.75 -6.45 -3.51
N ILE A 146 -38.40 -7.11 -2.41
CA ILE A 146 -39.27 -7.74 -1.42
C ILE A 146 -38.75 -7.35 -0.04
N CYS A 147 -39.60 -6.74 0.77
CA CYS A 147 -39.24 -6.18 2.08
C CYS A 147 -39.35 -7.23 3.20
N VAL A 148 -38.61 -8.33 3.08
CA VAL A 148 -38.65 -9.42 4.07
C VAL A 148 -38.03 -8.99 5.41
N HIS A 149 -37.03 -8.11 5.36
CA HIS A 149 -36.32 -7.58 6.52
C HIS A 149 -36.71 -6.14 6.88
N GLY A 150 -37.79 -5.62 6.30
CA GLY A 150 -38.17 -4.21 6.39
C GLY A 150 -37.55 -3.35 5.28
N PRO A 151 -38.01 -2.09 5.12
CA PRO A 151 -37.37 -1.11 4.24
C PRO A 151 -35.99 -0.71 4.74
N TYR A 152 -35.20 -0.07 3.86
CA TYR A 152 -34.06 0.72 4.32
C TYR A 152 -34.53 1.77 5.34
N GLU A 153 -33.96 1.73 6.55
CA GLU A 153 -34.34 2.64 7.63
C GLU A 153 -33.82 4.07 7.43
N LYS A 154 -32.76 4.24 6.62
CA LYS A 154 -32.14 5.54 6.36
C LYS A 154 -32.79 6.27 5.19
N GLY A 155 -33.04 7.57 5.37
CA GLY A 155 -33.40 8.48 4.29
C GLY A 155 -32.29 8.69 3.28
N CYS A 156 -32.66 8.97 2.03
CA CYS A 156 -31.69 9.20 0.96
C CYS A 156 -30.87 10.47 1.15
N ILE A 157 -31.38 11.49 1.84
CA ILE A 157 -30.60 12.69 2.18
C ILE A 157 -29.42 12.33 3.07
N GLU A 158 -29.65 11.59 4.16
CA GLU A 158 -28.59 11.19 5.09
C GLU A 158 -27.58 10.27 4.41
N ALA A 159 -28.05 9.27 3.64
CA ALA A 159 -27.18 8.34 2.93
C ALA A 159 -26.24 9.05 1.94
N ILE A 160 -26.78 9.97 1.13
CA ILE A 160 -26.01 10.72 0.13
C ILE A 160 -25.05 11.69 0.81
N VAL A 161 -25.48 12.43 1.84
CA VAL A 161 -24.62 13.35 2.58
C VAL A 161 -23.45 12.60 3.24
N ASN A 162 -23.70 11.44 3.85
CA ASN A 162 -22.64 10.63 4.46
C ASN A 162 -21.64 10.11 3.43
N ILE A 163 -22.09 9.63 2.26
CA ILE A 163 -21.21 9.15 1.19
C ILE A 163 -20.35 10.29 0.64
N VAL A 164 -20.96 11.43 0.35
CA VAL A 164 -20.24 12.61 -0.17
C VAL A 164 -19.25 13.14 0.87
N SER A 165 -19.67 13.28 2.13
CA SER A 165 -18.81 13.73 3.23
C SER A 165 -17.61 12.79 3.43
N ASN A 166 -17.83 11.47 3.45
CA ASN A 166 -16.76 10.49 3.59
C ASN A 166 -15.78 10.49 2.41
N ASN A 167 -16.27 10.52 1.17
CA ASN A 167 -15.41 10.53 -0.01
C ASN A 167 -14.57 11.81 -0.08
N VAL A 168 -15.17 12.97 0.21
CA VAL A 168 -14.44 14.24 0.24
C VAL A 168 -13.41 14.27 1.38
N ARG A 169 -13.73 13.68 2.54
CA ARG A 169 -12.78 13.54 3.65
C ARG A 169 -11.57 12.69 3.24
N ILE A 170 -11.81 11.55 2.59
CA ILE A 170 -10.75 10.66 2.09
C ILE A 170 -9.86 11.39 1.07
N VAL A 171 -10.45 12.06 0.08
CA VAL A 171 -9.70 12.83 -0.92
C VAL A 171 -8.86 13.95 -0.27
N GLY A 172 -9.42 14.64 0.72
CA GLY A 172 -8.71 15.67 1.49
C GLY A 172 -7.50 15.13 2.26
N ILE A 173 -7.67 13.99 2.95
CA ILE A 173 -6.56 13.32 3.67
C ILE A 173 -5.48 12.88 2.69
N ILE A 174 -5.85 12.26 1.57
CA ILE A 174 -4.92 11.83 0.51
C ILE A 174 -4.12 13.03 -0.01
N ALA A 175 -4.76 14.17 -0.30
CA ALA A 175 -4.09 15.36 -0.78
C ALA A 175 -3.08 15.93 0.24
N ILE A 176 -3.40 15.92 1.54
CA ILE A 176 -2.49 16.35 2.60
C ILE A 176 -1.26 15.44 2.66
N VAL A 177 -1.46 14.12 2.63
CA VAL A 177 -0.36 13.14 2.68
C VAL A 177 0.57 13.32 1.48
N PHE A 178 0.03 13.39 0.26
CA PHE A 178 0.85 13.58 -0.93
C PHE A 178 1.60 14.93 -0.90
N SER A 179 1.02 15.98 -0.34
CA SER A 179 1.68 17.27 -0.15
C SER A 179 2.90 17.19 0.79
N GLN A 180 2.86 16.34 1.83
CA GLN A 180 4.06 16.11 2.67
C GLN A 180 5.16 15.38 1.90
N ILE A 181 4.80 14.39 1.07
CA ILE A 181 5.77 13.63 0.26
C ILE A 181 6.44 14.54 -0.77
N GLU A 182 5.69 15.45 -1.38
CA GLU A 182 6.21 16.45 -2.31
C GLU A 182 7.26 17.35 -1.64
N LEU A 183 7.02 17.75 -0.38
CA LEU A 183 7.99 18.53 0.41
C LEU A 183 9.27 17.76 0.68
N VAL A 184 9.18 16.47 1.04
CA VAL A 184 10.36 15.62 1.23
C VAL A 184 11.17 15.53 -0.06
N GLY A 185 10.51 15.33 -1.21
CA GLY A 185 11.17 15.35 -2.51
C GLY A 185 11.89 16.67 -2.80
N ALA A 186 11.21 17.80 -2.60
CA ALA A 186 11.79 19.13 -2.80
C ALA A 186 12.96 19.43 -1.84
N ALA A 187 12.87 19.00 -0.58
CA ALA A 187 13.92 19.15 0.41
C ALA A 187 15.18 18.34 0.01
N LEU A 188 15.02 17.09 -0.43
CA LEU A 188 16.13 16.26 -0.90
C LEU A 188 16.81 16.86 -2.14
N ILE A 189 16.05 17.38 -3.11
CA ILE A 189 16.61 18.08 -4.27
C ILE A 189 17.42 19.30 -3.83
N THR A 190 16.87 20.09 -2.91
CA THR A 190 17.52 21.30 -2.39
C THR A 190 18.81 20.96 -1.66
N LEU A 191 18.76 20.02 -0.72
CA LEU A 191 19.93 19.55 0.04
C LEU A 191 20.99 19.00 -0.90
N GLY A 192 20.62 18.08 -1.82
CA GLY A 192 21.56 17.51 -2.77
C GLY A 192 22.21 18.58 -3.67
N THR A 193 21.47 19.64 -4.05
CA THR A 193 22.03 20.73 -4.85
C THR A 193 22.95 21.64 -4.02
N ILE A 194 22.59 21.96 -2.77
CA ILE A 194 23.46 22.73 -1.86
C ILE A 194 24.75 21.97 -1.60
N TYR A 195 24.66 20.67 -1.28
CA TYR A 195 25.83 19.81 -1.11
C TYR A 195 26.69 19.80 -2.37
N LYS A 196 26.08 19.67 -3.56
CA LYS A 196 26.82 19.72 -4.83
C LYS A 196 27.56 21.03 -5.05
N ILE A 197 26.92 22.18 -4.79
CA ILE A 197 27.53 23.52 -4.97
C ILE A 197 28.68 23.70 -3.99
N ASN A 198 28.47 23.44 -2.70
CA ASN A 198 29.52 23.59 -1.68
C ASN A 198 30.72 22.68 -1.97
N PHE A 199 30.49 21.46 -2.47
CA PHE A 199 31.57 20.56 -2.89
C PHE A 199 32.28 21.00 -4.18
N ASN A 200 31.58 21.66 -5.11
CA ASN A 200 32.20 22.24 -6.31
C ASN A 200 33.18 23.37 -5.95
N ASP A 201 32.87 24.18 -4.93
CA ASP A 201 33.80 25.21 -4.44
C ASP A 201 35.07 24.58 -3.85
N VAL A 202 34.94 23.45 -3.15
CA VAL A 202 36.07 22.66 -2.64
C VAL A 202 36.85 22.02 -3.78
N ASN A 203 36.19 21.52 -4.83
CA ASN A 203 36.83 20.96 -6.03
C ASN A 203 37.74 21.95 -6.75
N ASN A 204 37.26 23.19 -6.91
CA ASN A 204 38.04 24.25 -7.56
C ASN A 204 39.32 24.57 -6.79
N ALA A 205 39.35 24.28 -5.48
CA ALA A 205 40.54 24.35 -4.66
C ALA A 205 41.38 23.05 -4.67
N ILE A 206 40.74 21.88 -4.84
CA ILE A 206 41.37 20.56 -4.78
C ILE A 206 40.72 19.57 -5.78
N PRO A 207 41.31 19.36 -6.97
CA PRO A 207 40.69 18.54 -8.03
C PRO A 207 40.75 17.01 -7.81
N ASP A 208 41.68 16.49 -7.01
CA ASP A 208 41.93 15.04 -6.89
C ASP A 208 40.96 14.30 -5.94
N ALA A 209 40.17 15.04 -5.13
CA ALA A 209 39.17 14.48 -4.23
C ALA A 209 37.77 14.36 -4.87
N TYR A 210 37.61 14.89 -6.09
CA TYR A 210 36.32 15.05 -6.77
C TYR A 210 35.67 13.70 -7.11
N GLU A 211 36.38 12.79 -7.77
CA GLU A 211 35.74 11.66 -8.49
C GLU A 211 34.86 10.73 -7.63
N HIS A 212 35.09 10.65 -6.32
CA HIS A 212 34.41 9.66 -5.47
C HIS A 212 33.20 10.20 -4.69
N PHE A 213 33.09 11.51 -4.50
CA PHE A 213 32.05 12.11 -3.64
C PHE A 213 30.88 12.76 -4.39
N HIS A 214 30.95 13.00 -5.71
CA HIS A 214 29.80 13.55 -6.46
C HIS A 214 28.60 12.60 -6.53
N LEU A 215 28.83 11.30 -6.35
CA LEU A 215 27.79 10.31 -6.48
C LEU A 215 26.66 10.53 -5.47
N ILE A 216 27.00 10.85 -4.21
CA ILE A 216 26.03 11.02 -3.13
C ILE A 216 25.04 12.17 -3.41
N PRO A 217 25.47 13.43 -3.63
CA PRO A 217 24.55 14.52 -3.92
C PRO A 217 23.76 14.32 -5.22
N ILE A 218 24.35 13.67 -6.24
CA ILE A 218 23.64 13.33 -7.48
C ILE A 218 22.53 12.32 -7.19
N LEU A 219 22.81 11.25 -6.44
CA LEU A 219 21.82 10.25 -6.05
C LEU A 219 20.70 10.88 -5.22
N THR A 220 21.02 11.76 -4.27
CA THR A 220 20.01 12.49 -3.47
C THR A 220 19.10 13.34 -4.36
N ILE A 221 19.65 14.04 -5.37
CA ILE A 221 18.86 14.83 -6.33
C ILE A 221 17.95 13.91 -7.16
N VAL A 222 18.46 12.79 -7.66
CA VAL A 222 17.70 11.83 -8.48
C VAL A 222 16.55 11.24 -7.67
N VAL A 223 16.82 10.76 -6.45
CA VAL A 223 15.80 10.20 -5.55
C VAL A 223 14.76 11.27 -5.20
N GLY A 224 15.18 12.48 -4.82
CA GLY A 224 14.28 13.59 -4.53
C GLY A 224 13.38 13.96 -5.72
N SER A 225 13.94 13.94 -6.95
CA SER A 225 13.20 14.21 -8.18
C SER A 225 12.13 13.15 -8.47
N ILE A 226 12.45 11.88 -8.28
CA ILE A 226 11.49 10.77 -8.45
C ILE A 226 10.36 10.90 -7.42
N ILE A 227 10.69 11.14 -6.15
CA ILE A 227 9.70 11.32 -5.08
C ILE A 227 8.76 12.49 -5.38
N PHE A 228 9.31 13.63 -5.81
CA PHE A 228 8.55 14.80 -6.19
C PHE A 228 7.58 14.51 -7.34
N LEU A 229 8.03 13.84 -8.41
CA LEU A 229 7.18 13.51 -9.56
C LEU A 229 6.03 12.57 -9.18
N ILE A 230 6.29 11.51 -8.39
CA ILE A 230 5.27 10.59 -7.91
C ILE A 230 4.23 11.34 -7.08
N ALA A 231 4.70 12.21 -6.17
CA ALA A 231 3.83 12.96 -5.28
C ALA A 231 2.96 13.96 -6.05
N PHE A 232 3.55 14.65 -7.02
CA PHE A 232 2.87 15.60 -7.88
C PHE A 232 1.75 14.93 -8.70
N PHE A 233 2.05 13.84 -9.41
CA PHE A 233 1.06 13.14 -10.22
C PHE A 233 -0.01 12.44 -9.38
N GLY A 234 0.37 11.89 -8.21
CA GLY A 234 -0.57 11.29 -7.26
C GLY A 234 -1.56 12.31 -6.67
N CYS A 235 -1.04 13.45 -6.16
CA CYS A 235 -1.86 14.53 -5.61
C CYS A 235 -2.78 15.14 -6.68
N CYS A 236 -2.20 15.54 -7.82
CA CYS A 236 -2.97 16.17 -8.89
C CYS A 236 -3.97 15.20 -9.53
N GLY A 237 -3.62 13.91 -9.64
CA GLY A 237 -4.52 12.86 -10.12
C GLY A 237 -5.73 12.67 -9.22
N ALA A 238 -5.51 12.60 -7.90
CA ALA A 238 -6.58 12.46 -6.91
C ALA A 238 -7.50 13.69 -6.84
N VAL A 239 -6.93 14.90 -6.80
CA VAL A 239 -7.71 16.14 -6.69
C VAL A 239 -8.49 16.46 -7.96
N ARG A 240 -7.91 16.20 -9.15
CA ARG A 240 -8.58 16.50 -10.43
C ARG A 240 -9.45 15.36 -10.96
N ASN A 241 -9.50 14.23 -10.25
CA ASN A 241 -10.14 13.00 -10.71
C ASN A 241 -9.79 12.67 -12.18
N SER A 242 -8.52 12.89 -12.55
CA SER A 242 -8.09 12.79 -13.95
C SER A 242 -7.52 11.39 -14.21
N PRO A 243 -8.18 10.58 -15.07
CA PRO A 243 -7.71 9.23 -15.35
C PRO A 243 -6.31 9.26 -15.98
N CYS A 244 -6.01 10.25 -16.83
CA CYS A 244 -4.71 10.39 -17.47
C CYS A 244 -3.57 10.57 -16.45
N LEU A 245 -3.74 11.43 -15.44
CA LEU A 245 -2.72 11.65 -14.41
C LEU A 245 -2.54 10.43 -13.50
N LEU A 246 -3.64 9.76 -13.14
CA LEU A 246 -3.60 8.53 -12.35
C LEU A 246 -2.94 7.38 -13.13
N THR A 247 -3.18 7.28 -14.44
CA THR A 247 -2.49 6.34 -15.32
C THR A 247 -1.00 6.65 -15.42
N THR A 248 -0.61 7.92 -15.56
CA THR A 248 0.81 8.31 -15.55
C THR A 248 1.49 7.95 -14.23
N TYR A 249 0.84 8.23 -13.09
CA TYR A 249 1.31 7.82 -11.77
C TYR A 249 1.53 6.30 -11.70
N ALA A 250 0.57 5.50 -12.17
CA ALA A 250 0.68 4.04 -12.19
C ALA A 250 1.82 3.54 -13.09
N ILE A 251 2.03 4.16 -14.26
CA ILE A 251 3.13 3.82 -15.18
C ILE A 251 4.49 4.13 -14.54
N ILE A 252 4.61 5.26 -13.84
CA ILE A 252 5.84 5.65 -13.13
C ILE A 252 6.16 4.61 -12.05
N LEU A 253 5.17 4.21 -11.25
CA LEU A 253 5.37 3.18 -10.22
C LEU A 253 5.78 1.83 -10.82
N LEU A 254 5.12 1.39 -11.89
CA LEU A 254 5.48 0.14 -12.59
C LEU A 254 6.91 0.19 -13.13
N THR A 255 7.32 1.34 -13.66
CA THR A 255 8.68 1.53 -14.19
C THR A 255 9.71 1.44 -13.06
N ILE A 256 9.45 2.09 -11.92
CA ILE A 256 10.33 2.04 -10.74
C ILE A 256 10.44 0.62 -10.22
N PHE A 257 9.33 -0.12 -10.18
CA PHE A 257 9.31 -1.51 -9.75
C PHE A 257 10.19 -2.40 -10.64
N ILE A 258 10.08 -2.27 -11.97
CA ILE A 258 10.95 -2.99 -12.91
C ILE A 258 12.42 -2.62 -12.68
N LEU A 259 12.71 -1.32 -12.49
CA LEU A 259 14.05 -0.84 -12.21
C LEU A 259 14.62 -1.43 -10.92
N GLN A 260 13.83 -1.51 -9.85
CA GLN A 260 14.22 -2.12 -8.58
C GLN A 260 14.60 -3.59 -8.76
N ILE A 261 13.81 -4.37 -9.51
CA ILE A 261 14.14 -5.77 -9.80
C ILE A 261 15.44 -5.86 -10.59
N THR A 262 15.60 -5.06 -11.66
CA THR A 262 16.84 -5.08 -12.45
C THR A 262 18.07 -4.69 -11.65
N LEU A 263 17.96 -3.67 -10.78
CA LEU A 263 19.06 -3.25 -9.90
C LEU A 263 19.37 -4.31 -8.85
N GLY A 264 18.35 -4.92 -8.22
CA GLY A 264 18.53 -5.99 -7.26
C GLY A 264 19.23 -7.22 -7.87
N VAL A 265 18.81 -7.63 -9.08
CA VAL A 265 19.46 -8.72 -9.82
C VAL A 265 20.89 -8.33 -10.23
N PHE A 266 21.11 -7.10 -10.72
CA PHE A 266 22.44 -6.62 -11.10
C PHE A 266 23.40 -6.62 -9.91
N ILE A 267 23.00 -6.07 -8.76
CA ILE A 267 23.81 -6.08 -7.53
C ILE A 267 24.14 -7.52 -7.13
N PHE A 268 23.17 -8.43 -7.19
CA PHE A 268 23.40 -9.83 -6.86
C PHE A 268 24.40 -10.53 -7.81
N LEU A 269 24.34 -10.21 -9.11
CA LEU A 269 25.29 -10.72 -10.10
C LEU A 269 26.69 -10.12 -9.92
N GLU A 270 26.80 -8.85 -9.56
CA GLU A 270 28.08 -8.18 -9.35
C GLU A 270 28.76 -8.66 -8.06
N VAL A 271 28.00 -8.90 -6.99
CA VAL A 271 28.49 -9.57 -5.78
C VAL A 271 29.06 -10.97 -6.10
N LYS A 272 28.56 -11.63 -7.16
CA LYS A 272 29.09 -12.91 -7.62
C LYS A 272 30.43 -12.76 -8.39
N ASN A 273 30.71 -11.61 -9.00
CA ASN A 273 31.97 -11.32 -9.68
C ASN A 273 33.00 -10.67 -8.73
N GLU A 274 33.31 -11.39 -7.65
CA GLU A 274 34.06 -10.90 -6.48
C GLU A 274 35.45 -10.30 -6.80
N LYS A 275 36.14 -10.75 -7.85
CA LYS A 275 37.53 -10.34 -8.12
C LYS A 275 37.67 -8.88 -8.60
N ASP A 276 36.81 -8.46 -9.54
CA ASP A 276 36.88 -7.11 -10.10
C ASP A 276 36.39 -6.08 -9.08
N LEU A 277 35.31 -6.41 -8.36
CA LEU A 277 34.77 -5.58 -7.29
C LEU A 277 35.77 -5.39 -6.15
N ASN A 278 36.41 -6.47 -5.67
CA ASN A 278 37.43 -6.40 -4.62
C ASN A 278 38.57 -5.46 -5.02
N LYS A 279 39.10 -5.60 -6.24
CA LYS A 279 40.17 -4.73 -6.75
C LYS A 279 39.76 -3.26 -6.78
N ASN A 280 38.59 -2.95 -7.31
CA ASN A 280 38.11 -1.57 -7.44
C ASN A 280 37.83 -0.91 -6.07
N VAL A 281 37.27 -1.68 -5.12
CA VAL A 281 37.03 -1.22 -3.74
C VAL A 281 38.35 -0.94 -3.03
N LYS A 282 39.30 -1.87 -3.07
CA LYS A 282 40.61 -1.68 -2.44
C LYS A 282 41.39 -0.49 -3.01
N GLN A 283 41.35 -0.30 -4.33
CA GLN A 283 41.96 0.86 -4.98
C GLN A 283 41.31 2.18 -4.57
N THR A 284 39.99 2.19 -4.42
CA THR A 284 39.24 3.36 -3.94
C THR A 284 39.63 3.73 -2.49
N ILE A 285 39.65 2.74 -1.59
CA ILE A 285 40.07 2.95 -0.20
C ILE A 285 41.53 3.40 -0.11
N ALA A 286 42.42 2.84 -0.95
CA ALA A 286 43.81 3.28 -1.01
C ALA A 286 43.93 4.78 -1.35
N LYS A 287 43.15 5.25 -2.35
CA LYS A 287 43.15 6.67 -2.76
C LYS A 287 42.68 7.57 -1.63
N ILE A 288 41.57 7.22 -0.96
CA ILE A 288 41.01 8.00 0.16
C ILE A 288 42.05 8.14 1.29
N PHE A 289 42.67 7.03 1.71
CA PHE A 289 43.67 7.04 2.79
C PHE A 289 44.95 7.79 2.40
N SER A 290 45.37 7.74 1.14
CA SER A 290 46.53 8.50 0.67
C SER A 290 46.33 10.03 0.79
N ASN A 291 45.08 10.48 0.76
CA ASN A 291 44.70 11.89 0.84
C ASN A 291 44.18 12.29 2.23
N TYR A 292 44.64 11.60 3.28
CA TYR A 292 44.18 11.75 4.67
C TYR A 292 44.05 13.20 5.17
N GLU A 293 44.95 14.12 4.78
CA GLU A 293 44.89 15.51 5.24
C GLU A 293 43.61 16.25 4.80
N LYS A 294 43.00 15.81 3.70
CA LYS A 294 41.74 16.36 3.17
C LYS A 294 40.52 15.53 3.57
N GLU A 295 40.73 14.24 3.78
CA GLU A 295 39.68 13.26 4.07
C GLU A 295 39.70 12.79 5.53
N GLN A 296 40.23 13.61 6.45
CA GLN A 296 40.50 13.19 7.82
C GLN A 296 39.23 12.66 8.51
N GLU A 297 38.11 13.40 8.43
CA GLU A 297 36.84 12.97 9.05
C GLU A 297 36.34 11.64 8.49
N LEU A 298 36.43 11.44 7.17
CA LEU A 298 36.00 10.19 6.54
C LEU A 298 36.91 9.03 6.94
N VAL A 299 38.22 9.22 6.92
CA VAL A 299 39.19 8.17 7.27
C VAL A 299 39.07 7.81 8.75
N ASP A 300 38.92 8.81 9.61
CA ASP A 300 38.73 8.60 11.05
C ASP A 300 37.42 7.83 11.32
N PHE A 301 36.34 8.19 10.63
CA PHE A 301 35.08 7.46 10.67
C PHE A 301 35.23 6.01 10.21
N ILE A 302 35.88 5.75 9.08
CA ILE A 302 36.09 4.38 8.56
C ILE A 302 36.89 3.54 9.56
N GLN A 303 37.97 4.10 10.14
CA GLN A 303 38.84 3.38 11.06
C GLN A 303 38.12 3.00 12.36
N GLN A 304 37.32 3.91 12.92
CA GLN A 304 36.53 3.66 14.13
C GLN A 304 35.35 2.71 13.87
N GLU A 305 34.58 2.96 12.82
CA GLU A 305 33.35 2.21 12.54
C GLU A 305 33.66 0.75 12.16
N LEU A 306 34.72 0.53 11.36
CA LEU A 306 35.10 -0.81 10.91
C LEU A 306 36.18 -1.47 11.79
N LYS A 307 36.61 -0.80 12.87
CA LYS A 307 37.68 -1.23 13.77
C LYS A 307 38.91 -1.71 13.01
N CYS A 308 39.42 -0.84 12.14
CA CYS A 308 40.56 -1.10 11.26
C CYS A 308 41.54 0.08 11.33
N CYS A 309 42.80 -0.14 10.93
CA CYS A 309 43.79 0.93 10.91
C CYS A 309 44.63 0.89 9.63
N GLY A 310 44.76 2.03 8.97
CA GLY A 310 45.50 2.16 7.72
C GLY A 310 44.91 1.31 6.58
N THR A 311 45.49 1.37 5.39
CA THR A 311 44.96 0.60 4.25
C THR A 311 45.11 -0.91 4.46
N THR A 312 46.31 -1.34 4.87
CA THR A 312 46.72 -2.74 5.04
C THR A 312 47.02 -3.10 6.49
N GLY A 313 47.04 -2.11 7.38
CA GLY A 313 47.38 -2.24 8.80
C GLY A 313 47.99 -0.95 9.36
N PRO A 314 48.30 -0.90 10.66
CA PRO A 314 48.79 0.31 11.33
C PRO A 314 50.15 0.78 10.84
N ASP A 315 50.98 -0.12 10.29
CA ASP A 315 52.29 0.20 9.72
C ASP A 315 52.19 1.12 8.50
N TYR A 316 51.04 1.12 7.79
CA TYR A 316 50.76 2.00 6.66
C TYR A 316 51.09 3.47 6.97
N TRP A 317 50.74 3.95 8.16
CA TRP A 317 50.98 5.34 8.54
C TRP A 317 52.48 5.64 8.67
N GLN A 318 53.22 4.73 9.31
CA GLN A 318 54.67 4.86 9.49
C GLN A 318 55.43 4.78 8.16
N GLU A 319 55.02 3.87 7.27
CA GLU A 319 55.58 3.73 5.92
C GLU A 319 55.39 5.00 5.08
N ASN A 320 54.32 5.75 5.31
CA ASN A 320 54.02 7.02 4.64
C ASN A 320 54.52 8.24 5.43
N GLY A 321 55.33 8.05 6.47
CA GLY A 321 55.93 9.14 7.25
C GLY A 321 54.93 9.92 8.11
N LYS A 322 53.79 9.32 8.45
CA LYS A 322 52.72 9.91 9.26
C LYS A 322 52.62 9.23 10.63
N GLU A 323 52.21 9.99 11.64
CA GLU A 323 51.83 9.42 12.92
C GLU A 323 50.49 8.69 12.79
N VAL A 324 50.34 7.60 13.57
CA VAL A 324 49.10 6.81 13.57
C VAL A 324 47.98 7.66 14.17
N PRO A 325 46.86 7.88 13.45
CA PRO A 325 45.72 8.63 13.97
C PRO A 325 45.09 7.99 15.20
N LYS A 326 44.49 8.82 16.08
CA LYS A 326 43.76 8.32 17.26
C LYS A 326 42.54 7.47 16.91
N SER A 327 42.00 7.62 15.70
CA SER A 327 40.88 6.82 15.19
C SER A 327 41.23 5.34 14.95
N CYS A 328 42.52 4.96 14.99
CA CYS A 328 42.99 3.58 14.90
C CYS A 328 42.79 2.75 16.19
N CYS A 329 42.10 3.29 17.18
CA CYS A 329 41.84 2.64 18.46
C CYS A 329 40.63 3.25 19.17
N GLU A 330 40.19 2.58 20.23
CA GLU A 330 38.94 2.88 20.95
C GLU A 330 39.11 3.97 22.02
N ASP A 331 40.32 4.18 22.57
CA ASP A 331 40.63 5.13 23.64
C ASP A 331 41.56 6.29 23.19
N GLU A 332 41.36 7.49 23.76
CA GLU A 332 42.14 8.71 23.42
C GLU A 332 43.64 8.64 23.77
N SER A 333 44.04 7.73 24.66
CA SER A 333 45.42 7.50 25.11
C SER A 333 45.99 6.23 24.50
N CYS A 334 46.23 6.28 23.20
CA CYS A 334 46.50 5.09 22.41
C CYS A 334 47.97 4.67 22.40
N SER A 335 48.27 3.42 22.76
CA SER A 335 49.61 2.84 22.70
C SER A 335 49.78 1.86 21.53
N LYS A 336 51.02 1.60 21.07
CA LYS A 336 51.30 0.75 19.88
C LYS A 336 50.69 -0.66 19.94
N SER A 337 50.41 -1.19 21.13
CA SER A 337 49.80 -2.51 21.33
C SER A 337 48.27 -2.52 21.16
N GLU A 338 47.63 -1.36 21.09
CA GLU A 338 46.17 -1.19 21.10
C GLU A 338 45.58 -0.80 19.74
N TYR A 339 46.44 -0.61 18.72
CA TYR A 339 45.97 -0.32 17.37
C TYR A 339 45.22 -1.51 16.77
N TYR A 340 44.17 -1.21 16.01
CA TYR A 340 43.51 -2.21 15.19
C TYR A 340 44.52 -2.84 14.22
N SER A 341 44.70 -4.15 14.30
CA SER A 341 45.68 -4.89 13.49
C SER A 341 45.21 -5.16 12.06
N SER A 342 43.91 -5.00 11.79
CA SER A 342 43.32 -5.26 10.47
C SER A 342 43.41 -4.02 9.57
N GLY A 343 43.77 -4.21 8.31
CA GLY A 343 43.71 -3.17 7.29
C GLY A 343 42.28 -2.82 6.88
N CYS A 344 42.02 -1.54 6.64
CA CYS A 344 40.69 -1.06 6.27
C CYS A 344 40.24 -1.48 4.87
N GLN A 345 41.16 -1.84 3.96
CA GLN A 345 40.80 -2.32 2.62
C GLN A 345 39.98 -3.61 2.65
N ASP A 346 40.38 -4.58 3.47
CA ASP A 346 39.69 -5.86 3.60
C ASP A 346 38.38 -5.69 4.40
N LYS A 347 38.46 -5.00 5.54
CA LYS A 347 37.28 -4.74 6.39
C LYS A 347 36.17 -3.98 5.66
N PHE A 348 36.53 -2.99 4.85
CA PHE A 348 35.56 -2.21 4.09
C PHE A 348 34.94 -3.04 2.95
N TYR A 349 35.73 -3.90 2.29
CA TYR A 349 35.20 -4.83 1.29
C TYR A 349 34.23 -5.84 1.91
N ASP A 350 34.59 -6.44 3.05
CA ASP A 350 33.72 -7.38 3.77
C ASP A 350 32.41 -6.71 4.19
N PHE A 351 32.50 -5.51 4.77
CA PHE A 351 31.33 -4.69 5.13
C PHE A 351 30.44 -4.41 3.92
N LEU A 352 31.01 -4.01 2.79
CA LEU A 352 30.27 -3.74 1.55
C LEU A 352 29.57 -4.98 1.03
N MET A 353 30.26 -6.13 1.01
CA MET A 353 29.72 -7.38 0.50
C MET A 353 28.60 -7.92 1.39
N ASP A 354 28.75 -7.84 2.70
CA ASP A 354 27.73 -8.29 3.63
C ASP A 354 26.50 -7.37 3.58
N SER A 355 26.71 -6.06 3.53
CA SER A 355 25.63 -5.08 3.33
C SER A 355 24.91 -5.28 2.00
N ALA A 356 25.64 -5.47 0.90
CA ALA A 356 25.05 -5.68 -0.43
C ALA A 356 24.23 -6.97 -0.52
N LYS A 357 24.68 -8.06 0.13
CA LYS A 357 23.91 -9.31 0.21
C LYS A 357 22.61 -9.12 1.00
N ILE A 358 22.68 -8.47 2.16
CA ILE A 358 21.51 -8.22 3.01
C ILE A 358 20.50 -7.34 2.25
N VAL A 359 20.95 -6.23 1.67
CA VAL A 359 20.11 -5.33 0.87
C VAL A 359 19.52 -6.04 -0.34
N GLY A 360 20.32 -6.84 -1.07
CA GLY A 360 19.84 -7.61 -2.21
C GLY A 360 18.76 -8.63 -1.85
N ILE A 361 18.97 -9.40 -0.77
CA ILE A 361 18.00 -10.40 -0.28
C ILE A 361 16.72 -9.71 0.20
N THR A 362 16.82 -8.63 0.96
CA THR A 362 15.64 -7.92 1.48
C THR A 362 14.82 -7.31 0.34
N VAL A 363 15.45 -6.66 -0.63
CA VAL A 363 14.77 -6.09 -1.81
C VAL A 363 14.05 -7.17 -2.63
N LEU A 364 14.69 -8.31 -2.89
CA LEU A 364 14.09 -9.42 -3.64
C LEU A 364 12.91 -10.05 -2.87
N ALA A 365 13.07 -10.28 -1.57
CA ALA A 365 12.02 -10.84 -0.73
C ALA A 365 10.79 -9.92 -0.67
N LEU A 366 11.01 -8.62 -0.45
CA LEU A 366 9.94 -7.62 -0.39
C LEU A 366 9.20 -7.49 -1.72
N SER A 367 9.93 -7.49 -2.84
CA SER A 367 9.33 -7.46 -4.18
C SER A 367 8.46 -8.68 -4.45
N ALA A 368 8.89 -9.87 -4.01
CA ALA A 368 8.11 -11.10 -4.15
C ALA A 368 6.83 -11.08 -3.31
N THR A 369 6.89 -10.55 -2.08
CA THR A 369 5.72 -10.42 -1.20
C THR A 369 4.70 -9.43 -1.76
N GLU A 370 5.15 -8.32 -2.35
CA GLU A 370 4.27 -7.32 -2.99
C GLU A 370 3.52 -7.91 -4.19
N ILE A 371 4.22 -8.66 -5.07
CA ILE A 371 3.60 -9.37 -6.19
C ILE A 371 2.57 -10.39 -5.68
N ALA A 372 2.91 -11.15 -4.64
CA ALA A 372 2.00 -12.13 -4.07
C ALA A 372 0.74 -11.47 -3.48
N GLY A 373 0.90 -10.37 -2.75
CA GLY A 373 -0.22 -9.58 -2.20
C GLY A 373 -1.13 -9.04 -3.30
N ALA A 374 -0.56 -8.41 -4.33
CA ALA A 374 -1.31 -7.91 -5.48
C ALA A 374 -2.01 -9.03 -6.27
N GLY A 375 -1.36 -10.18 -6.44
CA GLY A 375 -1.93 -11.36 -7.10
C GLY A 375 -3.11 -11.95 -6.33
N ILE A 376 -2.98 -12.12 -5.01
CA ILE A 376 -4.06 -12.61 -4.13
C ILE A 376 -5.25 -11.63 -4.17
N LEU A 377 -4.98 -10.33 -4.08
CA LEU A 377 -6.00 -9.28 -4.19
C LEU A 377 -6.73 -9.35 -5.53
N ALA A 378 -5.99 -9.46 -6.64
CA ALA A 378 -6.56 -9.56 -7.99
C ALA A 378 -7.43 -10.81 -8.15
N VAL A 379 -6.96 -11.98 -7.68
CA VAL A 379 -7.76 -13.22 -7.69
C VAL A 379 -9.03 -13.06 -6.86
N GLY A 380 -8.94 -12.47 -5.66
CA GLY A 380 -10.11 -12.20 -4.82
C GLY A 380 -11.14 -11.30 -5.51
N ILE A 381 -10.69 -10.25 -6.19
CA ILE A 381 -11.56 -9.35 -6.97
C ILE A 381 -12.18 -10.10 -8.16
N ILE A 382 -11.40 -10.85 -8.95
CA ILE A 382 -11.89 -11.61 -10.11
C ILE A 382 -12.94 -12.63 -9.67
N LEU A 383 -12.68 -13.40 -8.61
CA LEU A 383 -13.63 -14.37 -8.06
C LEU A 383 -14.89 -13.68 -7.55
N LYS A 384 -14.80 -12.48 -6.98
CA LYS A 384 -15.96 -11.69 -6.55
C LYS A 384 -16.77 -11.16 -7.74
N LEU A 385 -16.11 -10.70 -8.81
CA LEU A 385 -16.75 -10.14 -10.01
C LEU A 385 -17.41 -11.22 -10.89
N GLN A 386 -16.79 -12.39 -11.04
CA GLN A 386 -17.39 -13.53 -11.75
C GLN A 386 -18.62 -14.10 -11.03
N ASN A 387 -18.78 -13.80 -9.74
CA ASN A 387 -19.89 -14.30 -8.93
C ASN A 387 -21.23 -13.57 -9.20
N ASN A 388 -21.23 -12.48 -9.96
CA ASN A 388 -22.45 -11.68 -10.19
C ASN A 388 -23.49 -12.38 -11.09
N GLU A 389 -23.09 -13.33 -11.95
CA GLU A 389 -24.05 -14.09 -12.78
C GLU A 389 -24.66 -15.31 -12.04
N ILE A 390 -24.09 -15.73 -10.91
CA ILE A 390 -24.55 -16.92 -10.14
C ILE A 390 -25.46 -16.53 -8.96
N GLN A 391 -25.43 -15.27 -8.49
CA GLN A 391 -26.24 -14.81 -7.34
C GLN A 391 -27.76 -14.85 -7.56
N ASN A 392 -28.24 -15.01 -8.80
CA ASN A 392 -29.66 -15.24 -9.07
C ASN A 392 -30.12 -16.69 -8.78
N PHE A 393 -29.23 -17.59 -8.36
CA PHE A 393 -29.52 -19.02 -8.24
C PHE A 393 -29.22 -19.68 -6.87
N ILE A 394 -28.73 -18.95 -5.87
CA ILE A 394 -28.37 -19.54 -4.56
C ILE A 394 -29.01 -18.73 -3.40
N PRO A 395 -29.85 -19.36 -2.55
CA PRO A 395 -30.47 -18.70 -1.40
C PRO A 395 -29.43 -18.28 -0.34
N ASP A 396 -29.68 -17.14 0.30
CA ASP A 396 -28.85 -16.37 1.25
C ASP A 396 -28.30 -17.10 2.51
N LYS A 397 -28.44 -18.43 2.60
CA LYS A 397 -28.10 -19.20 3.80
C LYS A 397 -26.70 -19.80 3.81
N TYR A 398 -25.91 -19.58 2.75
CA TYR A 398 -24.51 -20.01 2.68
C TYR A 398 -23.66 -18.94 2.00
N HIS A 399 -22.81 -18.29 2.79
CA HIS A 399 -21.89 -17.24 2.33
C HIS A 399 -20.73 -17.83 1.50
N LEU A 400 -20.97 -18.24 0.26
CA LEU A 400 -19.89 -18.47 -0.72
C LEU A 400 -19.14 -17.17 -1.06
N GLY A 401 -19.62 -16.01 -0.59
CA GLY A 401 -18.88 -14.74 -0.65
C GLY A 401 -17.70 -14.64 0.34
N LEU A 402 -17.62 -15.49 1.38
CA LEU A 402 -16.57 -15.39 2.39
C LEU A 402 -15.16 -15.62 1.82
N PRO A 403 -14.87 -16.70 1.06
CA PRO A 403 -13.51 -16.94 0.57
C PRO A 403 -12.97 -15.83 -0.35
N PRO A 404 -13.70 -15.32 -1.37
CA PRO A 404 -13.22 -14.19 -2.17
C PRO A 404 -13.00 -12.90 -1.36
N ILE A 405 -13.88 -12.60 -0.39
CA ILE A 405 -13.73 -11.42 0.49
C ILE A 405 -12.49 -11.56 1.37
N LEU A 406 -12.24 -12.75 1.94
CA LEU A 406 -11.04 -13.02 2.72
C LEU A 406 -9.77 -12.87 1.90
N LEU A 407 -9.75 -13.32 0.64
CA LEU A 407 -8.62 -13.10 -0.26
C LEU A 407 -8.38 -11.61 -0.52
N ILE A 408 -9.44 -10.82 -0.70
CA ILE A 408 -9.32 -9.36 -0.86
C ILE A 408 -8.72 -8.72 0.39
N ILE A 409 -9.22 -9.08 1.59
CA ILE A 409 -8.73 -8.52 2.85
C ILE A 409 -7.27 -8.90 3.09
N ILE A 410 -6.93 -10.20 2.98
CA ILE A 410 -5.58 -10.71 3.19
C ILE A 410 -4.61 -10.12 2.16
N GLY A 411 -4.99 -10.13 0.87
CA GLY A 411 -4.18 -9.55 -0.20
C GLY A 411 -3.92 -8.06 0.00
N SER A 412 -4.94 -7.31 0.45
CA SER A 412 -4.80 -5.88 0.75
C SER A 412 -3.84 -5.62 1.92
N ILE A 413 -3.97 -6.40 3.01
CA ILE A 413 -3.08 -6.27 4.18
C ILE A 413 -1.64 -6.57 3.77
N ILE A 414 -1.39 -7.69 3.07
CA ILE A 414 -0.05 -8.08 2.61
C ILE A 414 0.55 -7.02 1.67
N PHE A 415 -0.24 -6.52 0.73
CA PHE A 415 0.22 -5.49 -0.20
C PHE A 415 0.60 -4.19 0.53
N VAL A 416 -0.27 -3.72 1.44
CA VAL A 416 -0.04 -2.49 2.21
C VAL A 416 1.16 -2.62 3.15
N THR A 417 1.30 -3.72 3.88
CA THR A 417 2.45 -3.92 4.78
C THR A 417 3.75 -4.07 4.00
N SER A 418 3.74 -4.78 2.87
CA SER A 418 4.91 -4.90 1.99
C SER A 418 5.31 -3.56 1.40
N PHE A 419 4.34 -2.74 0.99
CA PHE A 419 4.57 -1.39 0.48
C PHE A 419 5.24 -0.49 1.52
N PHE A 420 4.69 -0.41 2.75
CA PHE A 420 5.27 0.42 3.80
C PHE A 420 6.62 -0.09 4.30
N GLY A 421 6.82 -1.41 4.39
CA GLY A 421 8.10 -2.01 4.76
C GLY A 421 9.18 -1.73 3.70
N CYS A 422 8.87 -1.95 2.43
CA CYS A 422 9.80 -1.73 1.32
C CYS A 422 10.10 -0.25 1.10
N CYS A 423 9.07 0.60 1.00
CA CYS A 423 9.27 2.04 0.83
C CYS A 423 9.90 2.69 2.07
N GLY A 424 9.57 2.21 3.27
CA GLY A 424 10.15 2.69 4.52
C GLY A 424 11.65 2.40 4.61
N ALA A 425 12.07 1.18 4.26
CA ALA A 425 13.48 0.78 4.27
C ALA A 425 14.29 1.51 3.19
N ILE A 426 13.80 1.57 1.94
CA ILE A 426 14.52 2.22 0.83
C ILE A 426 14.65 3.74 1.03
N ARG A 427 13.65 4.37 1.65
CA ARG A 427 13.64 5.83 1.88
C ARG A 427 14.17 6.22 3.26
N GLU A 428 14.63 5.27 4.06
CA GLU A 428 15.02 5.45 5.46
C GLU A 428 14.00 6.30 6.25
N SER A 429 12.70 6.15 5.94
CA SER A 429 11.67 7.03 6.46
C SER A 429 11.13 6.50 7.78
N THR A 430 11.53 7.11 8.89
CA THR A 430 11.12 6.73 10.24
C THR A 430 9.59 6.66 10.39
N CYS A 431 8.85 7.57 9.75
CA CYS A 431 7.38 7.59 9.82
C CYS A 431 6.76 6.37 9.10
N MET A 432 7.26 5.99 7.92
CA MET A 432 6.77 4.81 7.20
C MET A 432 7.13 3.51 7.92
N LEU A 433 8.34 3.46 8.48
CA LEU A 433 8.82 2.33 9.29
C LEU A 433 8.04 2.21 10.61
N THR A 434 7.72 3.34 11.24
CA THR A 434 6.86 3.38 12.44
C THR A 434 5.43 2.95 12.09
N THR A 435 4.90 3.38 10.95
CA THR A 435 3.57 2.96 10.47
C THR A 435 3.54 1.46 10.19
N PHE A 436 4.58 0.93 9.53
CA PHE A 436 4.76 -0.49 9.34
C PHE A 436 4.81 -1.26 10.68
N ALA A 437 5.57 -0.77 11.66
CA ALA A 437 5.65 -1.36 12.99
C ALA A 437 4.31 -1.33 13.75
N ILE A 438 3.55 -0.23 13.67
CA ILE A 438 2.21 -0.12 14.27
C ILE A 438 1.23 -1.11 13.62
N ILE A 439 1.28 -1.26 12.29
CA ILE A 439 0.43 -2.22 11.59
C ILE A 439 0.80 -3.64 12.00
N LEU A 440 2.09 -4.01 12.04
CA LEU A 440 2.53 -5.33 12.50
C LEU A 440 2.12 -5.59 13.96
N LEU A 441 2.28 -4.62 14.85
CA LEU A 441 1.85 -4.75 16.24
C LEU A 441 0.34 -4.97 16.34
N THR A 442 -0.45 -4.26 15.53
CA THR A 442 -1.90 -4.42 15.49
C THR A 442 -2.29 -5.81 14.97
N LEU A 443 -1.63 -6.29 13.91
CA LEU A 443 -1.85 -7.63 13.37
C LEU A 443 -1.48 -8.72 14.38
N LEU A 444 -0.36 -8.57 15.10
CA LEU A 444 0.05 -9.49 16.16
C LEU A 444 -0.99 -9.57 17.28
N ILE A 445 -1.52 -8.42 17.74
CA ILE A 445 -2.57 -8.40 18.77
C ILE A 445 -3.84 -9.10 18.27
N ILE A 446 -4.27 -8.82 17.04
CA ILE A 446 -5.42 -9.48 16.41
C ILE A 446 -5.19 -10.99 16.30
N GLN A 447 -4.00 -11.41 15.88
CA GLN A 447 -3.65 -12.81 15.71
C GLN A 447 -3.66 -13.57 17.04
N ILE A 448 -3.13 -12.97 18.11
CA ILE A 448 -3.19 -13.53 19.46
C ILE A 448 -4.64 -13.61 19.94
N ALA A 449 -5.46 -12.58 19.71
CA ALA A 449 -6.87 -12.56 20.12
C ALA A 449 -7.70 -13.63 19.38
N ILE A 450 -7.53 -13.75 18.06
CA ILE A 450 -8.19 -14.80 17.25
C ILE A 450 -7.69 -16.17 17.68
N GLY A 451 -6.38 -16.35 17.90
CA GLY A 451 -5.79 -17.60 18.36
C GLY A 451 -6.32 -18.03 19.73
N ALA A 452 -6.42 -17.11 20.69
CA ALA A 452 -6.99 -17.35 22.00
C ALA A 452 -8.49 -17.70 21.91
N TYR A 453 -9.27 -16.93 21.14
CA TYR A 453 -10.68 -17.22 20.91
C TYR A 453 -10.89 -18.60 20.26
N ALA A 454 -10.11 -18.92 19.21
CA ALA A 454 -10.15 -20.20 18.54
C ALA A 454 -9.76 -21.35 19.48
N PHE A 455 -8.76 -21.17 20.34
CA PHE A 455 -8.38 -22.18 21.33
C PHE A 455 -9.50 -22.45 22.35
N LEU A 456 -10.15 -21.38 22.85
CA LEU A 456 -11.24 -21.50 23.82
C LEU A 456 -12.51 -22.11 23.22
N GLN A 457 -12.85 -21.77 21.97
CA GLN A 457 -14.10 -22.21 21.33
C GLN A 457 -13.95 -23.53 20.55
N VAL A 458 -12.79 -23.78 19.93
CA VAL A 458 -12.52 -24.94 19.06
C VAL A 458 -11.73 -26.04 19.80
N GLY A 459 -11.26 -25.76 21.02
CA GLY A 459 -10.65 -26.75 21.91
C GLY A 459 -11.58 -27.92 22.22
N ASP A 460 -12.90 -27.72 22.17
CA ASP A 460 -13.88 -28.80 22.28
C ASP A 460 -14.08 -29.53 20.94
N THR A 461 -13.33 -30.62 20.78
CA THR A 461 -13.37 -31.46 19.57
C THR A 461 -14.73 -32.09 19.28
N VAL A 462 -15.62 -32.17 20.28
CA VAL A 462 -16.97 -32.73 20.16
C VAL A 462 -17.87 -31.77 19.39
N ASP A 463 -17.83 -30.47 19.72
CA ASP A 463 -18.65 -29.44 19.09
C ASP A 463 -18.24 -29.17 17.64
N LEU A 464 -16.94 -29.20 17.35
CA LEU A 464 -16.44 -29.04 15.98
C LEU A 464 -16.90 -30.20 15.08
N LYS A 465 -16.80 -31.45 15.57
CA LYS A 465 -17.25 -32.63 14.82
C LYS A 465 -18.76 -32.59 14.56
N ALA A 466 -19.55 -32.14 15.54
CA ALA A 466 -20.99 -31.96 15.39
C ALA A 466 -21.34 -30.86 14.37
N SER A 467 -20.64 -29.72 14.42
CA SER A 467 -20.83 -28.59 13.52
C SER A 467 -20.50 -28.94 12.07
N VAL A 468 -19.35 -29.59 11.82
CA VAL A 468 -18.98 -30.07 10.49
C VAL A 468 -20.00 -31.08 9.97
N LYS A 469 -20.45 -32.01 10.82
CA LYS A 469 -21.49 -32.98 10.46
C LYS A 469 -22.79 -32.27 10.08
N GLN A 470 -23.21 -31.24 10.81
CA GLN A 470 -24.43 -30.49 10.50
C GLN A 470 -24.37 -29.81 9.13
N VAL A 471 -23.22 -29.21 8.77
CA VAL A 471 -23.01 -28.59 7.46
C VAL A 471 -23.11 -29.63 6.34
N VAL A 472 -22.36 -30.73 6.45
CA VAL A 472 -22.39 -31.83 5.47
C VAL A 472 -23.80 -32.41 5.35
N GLN A 473 -24.50 -32.58 6.47
CA GLN A 473 -25.85 -33.14 6.49
C GLN A 473 -26.88 -32.21 5.85
N LYS A 474 -26.75 -30.89 6.03
CA LYS A 474 -27.64 -29.92 5.40
C LYS A 474 -27.45 -29.89 3.88
N SER A 475 -26.20 -29.97 3.39
CA SER A 475 -25.92 -30.10 1.95
C SER A 475 -26.48 -31.42 1.38
N PHE A 476 -26.34 -32.52 2.11
CA PHE A 476 -26.90 -33.82 1.71
C PHE A 476 -28.43 -33.80 1.57
N ILE A 477 -29.16 -33.17 2.51
CA ILE A 477 -30.63 -33.07 2.45
C ILE A 477 -31.10 -32.28 1.22
N GLN A 478 -30.32 -31.27 0.81
CA GLN A 478 -30.65 -30.40 -0.33
C GLN A 478 -30.24 -30.98 -1.69
N TYR A 479 -29.53 -32.11 -1.71
CA TYR A 479 -28.96 -32.73 -2.91
C TYR A 479 -29.99 -32.95 -4.03
N ASN A 480 -31.16 -33.53 -3.71
CA ASN A 480 -32.22 -33.78 -4.69
C ASN A 480 -33.06 -32.54 -5.04
N THR A 481 -32.85 -31.41 -4.33
CA THR A 481 -33.73 -30.24 -4.41
C THR A 481 -33.13 -29.11 -5.24
N SER A 482 -31.80 -29.04 -5.36
CA SER A 482 -31.12 -28.00 -6.14
C SER A 482 -29.91 -28.56 -6.88
N LYS A 483 -29.74 -28.15 -8.13
CA LYS A 483 -28.59 -28.54 -8.96
C LYS A 483 -27.25 -28.08 -8.34
N SER A 484 -27.23 -26.91 -7.71
CA SER A 484 -26.05 -26.39 -6.98
C SER A 484 -25.64 -27.32 -5.83
N ALA A 485 -26.58 -27.71 -4.96
CA ALA A 485 -26.27 -28.61 -3.85
C ALA A 485 -25.85 -30.01 -4.33
N GLN A 486 -26.38 -30.44 -5.48
CA GLN A 486 -25.96 -31.68 -6.13
C GLN A 486 -24.49 -31.61 -6.55
N GLU A 487 -24.11 -30.59 -7.31
CA GLU A 487 -22.73 -30.39 -7.80
C GLU A 487 -21.73 -30.20 -6.64
N GLU A 488 -22.10 -29.44 -5.61
CA GLU A 488 -21.28 -29.22 -4.42
C GLU A 488 -21.02 -30.52 -3.63
N PHE A 489 -22.05 -31.34 -3.45
CA PHE A 489 -21.92 -32.59 -2.72
C PHE A 489 -21.20 -33.66 -3.53
N ASP A 490 -21.42 -33.73 -4.84
CA ASP A 490 -20.67 -34.59 -5.76
C ASP A 490 -19.18 -34.24 -5.76
N PHE A 491 -18.87 -32.94 -5.76
CA PHE A 491 -17.50 -32.45 -5.59
C PHE A 491 -16.92 -32.89 -4.23
N LEU A 492 -17.68 -32.72 -3.14
CA LEU A 492 -17.24 -33.12 -1.80
C LEU A 492 -16.90 -34.61 -1.72
N GLN A 493 -17.75 -35.48 -2.31
CA GLN A 493 -17.59 -36.93 -2.33
C GLN A 493 -16.34 -37.35 -3.10
N THR A 494 -16.09 -36.72 -4.24
CA THR A 494 -14.91 -36.97 -5.08
C THR A 494 -13.64 -36.43 -4.42
N PHE A 495 -13.70 -35.24 -3.81
CA PHE A 495 -12.56 -34.56 -3.20
C PHE A 495 -12.10 -35.20 -1.88
N LEU A 496 -13.02 -35.75 -1.08
CA LEU A 496 -12.73 -36.38 0.22
C LEU A 496 -12.81 -37.91 0.23
N PRO A 497 -12.64 -38.55 -0.95
CA PRO A 497 -13.07 -39.91 -1.28
C PRO A 497 -14.06 -40.54 -0.28
N CYS A 498 -15.29 -40.02 -0.22
CA CYS A 498 -16.30 -40.36 0.77
C CYS A 498 -17.69 -40.59 0.14
N CYS A 499 -18.61 -41.24 0.87
CA CYS A 499 -19.97 -41.49 0.40
C CYS A 499 -21.01 -41.35 1.52
N GLY A 500 -22.05 -40.55 1.26
CA GLY A 500 -23.08 -40.22 2.25
C GLY A 500 -22.56 -39.38 3.41
N VAL A 501 -23.42 -39.08 4.39
CA VAL A 501 -23.04 -38.24 5.54
C VAL A 501 -22.19 -39.03 6.53
N ASN A 502 -22.69 -40.18 6.96
CA ASN A 502 -22.06 -41.13 7.88
C ASN A 502 -21.54 -42.36 7.12
N ASN A 503 -22.25 -42.82 6.08
CA ASN A 503 -21.86 -43.94 5.23
C ASN A 503 -22.68 -44.01 3.92
N LYS A 504 -22.34 -44.97 3.06
CA LYS A 504 -23.04 -45.25 1.79
C LYS A 504 -24.53 -45.62 1.94
N THR A 505 -25.00 -46.05 3.11
CA THR A 505 -26.41 -46.41 3.34
C THR A 505 -27.32 -45.21 3.61
N ASP A 506 -26.76 -44.01 3.78
CA ASP A 506 -27.55 -42.79 3.90
C ASP A 506 -28.35 -42.47 2.62
N TRP A 507 -27.88 -42.97 1.46
CA TRP A 507 -28.60 -42.93 0.20
C TRP A 507 -29.73 -43.97 0.20
N LYS A 508 -30.98 -43.50 0.32
CA LYS A 508 -32.20 -44.33 0.37
C LYS A 508 -32.98 -44.33 -0.94
N TRP A 509 -32.30 -44.62 -2.06
CA TRP A 509 -32.96 -44.72 -3.36
C TRP A 509 -33.45 -46.15 -3.62
N GLU A 510 -34.64 -46.28 -4.22
CA GLU A 510 -35.31 -47.57 -4.42
C GLU A 510 -34.55 -48.53 -5.35
N ASP A 511 -33.74 -48.00 -6.27
CA ASP A 511 -32.91 -48.77 -7.20
C ASP A 511 -31.53 -49.12 -6.64
N GLY A 512 -31.21 -48.65 -5.43
CA GLY A 512 -29.94 -48.90 -4.74
C GLY A 512 -28.71 -48.37 -5.47
N LYS A 513 -28.89 -47.56 -6.52
CA LYS A 513 -27.80 -46.90 -7.24
C LYS A 513 -27.29 -45.73 -6.42
N LEU A 514 -26.00 -45.46 -6.51
CA LEU A 514 -25.36 -44.33 -5.86
C LEU A 514 -24.98 -43.27 -6.89
N PRO A 515 -24.80 -42.00 -6.49
CA PRO A 515 -24.16 -40.99 -7.34
C PRO A 515 -22.83 -41.50 -7.86
N THR A 516 -22.46 -41.16 -9.09
CA THR A 516 -21.16 -41.56 -9.68
C THR A 516 -19.98 -41.02 -8.88
N SER A 517 -20.16 -39.89 -8.18
CA SER A 517 -19.21 -39.29 -7.24
C SER A 517 -18.92 -40.15 -5.99
N CYS A 518 -19.80 -41.09 -5.63
CA CYS A 518 -19.55 -42.11 -4.59
C CYS A 518 -18.69 -43.28 -5.08
N CYS A 519 -18.53 -43.43 -6.40
CA CYS A 519 -17.92 -44.59 -7.03
C CYS A 519 -16.44 -44.34 -7.31
N LYS A 520 -15.55 -45.25 -6.90
CA LYS A 520 -14.09 -45.12 -7.04
C LYS A 520 -13.61 -44.95 -8.49
N ASN A 521 -14.38 -45.44 -9.47
CA ASN A 521 -14.01 -45.45 -10.90
C ASN A 521 -15.03 -44.73 -11.82
N ASN A 522 -15.87 -43.81 -11.31
CA ASN A 522 -16.91 -43.11 -12.11
C ASN A 522 -17.89 -44.01 -12.90
N ASN A 523 -17.92 -45.31 -12.60
CA ASN A 523 -18.87 -46.27 -13.15
C ASN A 523 -20.06 -46.42 -12.20
N ASN A 524 -21.23 -46.82 -12.73
CA ASN A 524 -22.40 -47.13 -11.91
C ASN A 524 -22.06 -48.11 -10.79
N CYS A 525 -22.27 -47.68 -9.54
CA CYS A 525 -22.07 -48.49 -8.36
C CYS A 525 -23.34 -48.51 -7.51
N THR A 526 -23.50 -49.57 -6.72
CA THR A 526 -24.61 -49.76 -5.77
C THR A 526 -24.08 -49.87 -4.35
N VAL A 527 -24.97 -49.75 -3.35
CA VAL A 527 -24.62 -49.86 -1.92
C VAL A 527 -23.82 -51.14 -1.58
N SER A 528 -24.08 -52.25 -2.29
CA SER A 528 -23.42 -53.55 -2.11
C SER A 528 -22.13 -53.73 -2.93
N SER A 529 -21.75 -52.74 -3.74
CA SER A 529 -20.59 -52.86 -4.62
C SER A 529 -19.27 -52.58 -3.88
N ASN A 530 -18.20 -53.31 -4.23
CA ASN A 530 -16.86 -53.12 -3.63
C ASN A 530 -16.13 -51.85 -4.14
N ASN A 531 -16.64 -51.23 -5.20
CA ASN A 531 -16.09 -50.05 -5.84
C ASN A 531 -16.68 -48.72 -5.31
N VAL A 532 -17.22 -48.70 -4.08
CA VAL A 532 -17.79 -47.51 -3.41
C VAL A 532 -16.80 -46.95 -2.39
N HIS A 533 -16.82 -45.63 -2.17
CA HIS A 533 -16.12 -45.02 -1.04
C HIS A 533 -16.77 -45.44 0.30
N GLU A 534 -15.99 -46.11 1.16
CA GLU A 534 -16.52 -46.72 2.40
C GLU A 534 -16.70 -45.72 3.56
N HIS A 535 -16.01 -44.57 3.52
CA HIS A 535 -16.06 -43.59 4.62
C HIS A 535 -17.18 -42.56 4.41
N GLY A 536 -17.86 -42.19 5.50
CA GLY A 536 -18.81 -41.07 5.47
C GLY A 536 -18.15 -39.70 5.34
N CYS A 537 -18.77 -38.81 4.58
CA CYS A 537 -18.22 -37.49 4.30
C CYS A 537 -18.10 -36.59 5.53
N ALA A 538 -18.94 -36.74 6.56
CA ALA A 538 -18.82 -35.94 7.78
C ALA A 538 -17.50 -36.20 8.53
N ILE A 539 -17.07 -37.47 8.60
CA ILE A 539 -15.82 -37.84 9.29
C ILE A 539 -14.60 -37.42 8.47
N MET A 540 -14.64 -37.62 7.15
CA MET A 540 -13.53 -37.23 6.27
C MET A 540 -13.39 -35.72 6.19
N ALA A 541 -14.50 -34.98 6.12
CA ALA A 541 -14.51 -33.51 6.16
C ALA A 541 -13.96 -33.00 7.50
N TYR A 542 -14.39 -33.59 8.63
CA TYR A 542 -13.85 -33.23 9.94
C TYR A 542 -12.34 -33.47 10.02
N LYS A 543 -11.85 -34.64 9.59
CA LYS A 543 -10.40 -34.94 9.59
C LYS A 543 -9.62 -33.97 8.73
N ARG A 544 -10.11 -33.66 7.53
CA ARG A 544 -9.45 -32.73 6.60
C ARG A 544 -9.45 -31.30 7.14
N PHE A 545 -10.58 -30.86 7.69
CA PHE A 545 -10.74 -29.53 8.29
C PHE A 545 -9.84 -29.37 9.50
N LYS A 546 -9.81 -30.35 10.41
CA LYS A 546 -8.94 -30.34 11.59
C LYS A 546 -7.46 -30.31 11.23
N SER A 547 -7.02 -31.16 10.30
CA SER A 547 -5.64 -31.12 9.82
C SER A 547 -5.26 -29.77 9.19
N GLY A 548 -6.22 -29.10 8.52
CA GLY A 548 -6.02 -27.73 8.04
C GLY A 548 -5.88 -26.71 9.16
N LEU A 549 -6.72 -26.79 10.19
CA LEU A 549 -6.64 -25.93 11.38
C LEU A 549 -5.33 -26.12 12.15
N ASP A 550 -4.87 -27.36 12.31
CA ASP A 550 -3.60 -27.67 12.98
C ASP A 550 -2.41 -27.03 12.22
N LEU A 551 -2.41 -27.14 10.89
CA LEU A 551 -1.39 -26.50 10.04
C LEU A 551 -1.44 -24.98 10.13
N LEU A 552 -2.63 -24.37 10.08
CA LEU A 552 -2.82 -22.93 10.23
C LEU A 552 -2.35 -22.44 11.61
N GLY A 553 -2.59 -23.22 12.67
CA GLY A 553 -2.09 -22.93 14.00
C GLY A 553 -0.56 -22.89 14.08
N ILE A 554 0.12 -23.88 13.47
CA ILE A 554 1.59 -23.91 13.40
C ILE A 554 2.12 -22.69 12.62
N LEU A 555 1.52 -22.39 11.47
CA LEU A 555 1.91 -21.23 10.66
C LEU A 555 1.69 -19.91 11.41
N ALA A 556 0.58 -19.77 12.12
CA ALA A 556 0.30 -18.59 12.93
C ALA A 556 1.37 -18.39 14.02
N VAL A 557 1.76 -19.45 14.74
CA VAL A 557 2.83 -19.34 15.75
C VAL A 557 4.16 -18.92 15.11
N ALA A 558 4.51 -19.49 13.95
CA ALA A 558 5.73 -19.11 13.23
C ALA A 558 5.71 -17.65 12.77
N ILE A 559 4.58 -17.17 12.24
CA ILE A 559 4.40 -15.77 11.83
C ILE A 559 4.55 -14.83 13.03
N ALA A 560 3.88 -15.13 14.14
CA ALA A 560 3.99 -14.31 15.36
C ALA A 560 5.43 -14.23 15.89
N ALA A 561 6.19 -15.34 15.81
CA ALA A 561 7.60 -15.34 16.18
C ALA A 561 8.45 -14.46 15.26
N ILE A 562 8.18 -14.49 13.95
CA ILE A 562 8.85 -13.63 12.96
C ILE A 562 8.50 -12.16 13.20
N GLU A 563 7.25 -11.84 13.48
CA GLU A 563 6.80 -10.47 13.79
C GLU A 563 7.49 -9.92 15.03
N ILE A 564 7.58 -10.72 16.10
CA ILE A 564 8.29 -10.35 17.34
C ILE A 564 9.79 -10.16 17.07
N LEU A 565 10.43 -11.05 16.31
CA LEU A 565 11.84 -10.92 15.94
C LEU A 565 12.07 -9.65 15.11
N THR A 566 11.19 -9.38 14.15
CA THR A 566 11.25 -8.19 13.30
C THR A 566 11.11 -6.91 14.13
N PHE A 567 10.24 -6.91 15.14
CA PHE A 567 10.10 -5.80 16.08
C PHE A 567 11.30 -5.64 17.01
N TYR A 568 12.00 -6.72 17.36
CA TYR A 568 13.19 -6.66 18.21
C TYR A 568 14.44 -6.20 17.46
N LEU A 569 14.53 -6.52 16.16
CA LEU A 569 15.64 -6.13 15.30
C LEU A 569 15.55 -4.68 14.81
N TYR A 570 14.41 -4.01 15.03
CA TYR A 570 14.11 -2.63 14.66
C TYR A 570 14.02 -1.75 15.89
#